data_AF-A0A2B2CDK4-F1
#
_entry.id   AF-A0A2B2CDK4-F1
#
_cell.length_a   1.000
_cell.length_b   1.000
_cell.length_c   1.000
_cell.angle_alpha   90.00
_cell.angle_beta   90.00
_cell.angle_gamma   90.00
#
_symmetry.space_group_name_H-M   'P 1'
#
loop_
_entity.id
_entity.type
_entity.pdbx_description
1 polymer ?
#
loop_
_entity_poly.entity_id
_entity_poly.type
_entity_poly.pdbx_seq_one_letter_code
_entity_poly.pdbx_strand_id
1 'polypeptide(L)' 'MKRFKNYGLWLAVASLGLIVAQAFGLNFAEDKYNEVVNAVLTVLVLAGVVNNPTSGTGFKDK' A
#
# COMPACT_ATOMS: atom_id res chain seq x y z
N MET A 1 21.83 13.72 -1.75
CA MET A 1 20.70 13.61 -2.71
C MET A 1 20.28 12.15 -2.95
N LYS A 2 19.71 11.46 -1.95
CA LYS A 2 19.18 10.08 -2.10
C LYS A 2 17.71 9.93 -1.67
N ARG A 3 17.11 10.96 -1.06
CA ARG A 3 15.76 10.88 -0.45
C ARG A 3 14.68 10.68 -1.51
N PHE A 4 14.75 11.39 -2.63
CA PHE A 4 13.82 11.26 -3.77
C PHE A 4 14.01 10.00 -4.62
N LYS A 5 15.01 9.15 -4.34
CA LYS A 5 15.15 7.83 -4.97
C LYS A 5 14.50 6.71 -4.15
N ASN A 6 13.92 7.04 -2.99
CA ASN A 6 13.30 6.04 -2.12
C ASN A 6 11.92 5.65 -2.66
N TYR A 7 11.74 4.41 -3.08
CA TYR A 7 10.46 3.86 -3.54
C TYR A 7 9.37 3.94 -2.47
N GLY A 8 9.72 3.76 -1.18
CA GLY A 8 8.77 3.90 -0.08
C GLY A 8 8.29 5.34 0.11
N LEU A 9 9.14 6.34 -0.18
CA LEU A 9 8.74 7.75 -0.19
C LEU A 9 7.71 8.01 -1.29
N TRP A 10 7.96 7.53 -2.51
CA TRP A 10 7.03 7.70 -3.62
C TRP A 10 5.71 6.95 -3.41
N LEU A 11 5.75 5.77 -2.80
CA LEU A 11 4.55 5.04 -2.41
C LEU A 11 3.73 5.84 -1.38
N ALA A 12 4.37 6.40 -0.35
CA ALA A 12 3.70 7.23 0.64
C ALA A 12 3.11 8.51 0.03
N VAL A 13 3.82 9.16 -0.91
CA VAL A 13 3.32 10.33 -1.65
C VAL A 13 2.10 9.96 -2.50
N ALA A 14 2.11 8.80 -3.17
CA ALA A 14 0.97 8.33 -3.93
C ALA A 14 -0.26 8.04 -3.04
N SER A 15 -0.06 7.39 -1.89
CA SER A 15 -1.13 7.15 -0.90
C SER A 15 -1.70 8.45 -0.36
N LEU A 16 -0.85 9.43 -0.05
CA LEU A 16 -1.28 10.76 0.40
C LEU A 16 -2.10 11.48 -0.67
N GLY A 17 -1.70 11.40 -1.94
CA GLY A 17 -2.47 11.94 -3.07
C GLY A 17 -3.87 11.34 -3.19
N LEU A 18 -4.01 10.02 -2.98
CA LEU A 18 -5.31 9.34 -3.00
C LEU A 18 -6.22 9.77 -1.83
N ILE A 19 -5.66 9.92 -0.63
CA ILE A 19 -6.42 10.39 0.56
C ILE A 19 -6.87 11.84 0.35
N VAL A 20 -6.00 12.69 -0.19
CA VAL A 20 -6.35 14.08 -0.52
C VAL A 20 -7.44 14.12 -1.59
N ALA A 21 -7.33 13.31 -2.63
CA ALA A 21 -8.37 13.17 -3.67
C ALA A 21 -9.73 12.77 -3.07
N GLN A 22 -9.75 11.80 -2.15
CA GLN A 22 -10.97 11.43 -1.40
C GLN A 22 -11.53 12.60 -0.59
N ALA A 23 -10.68 13.35 0.10
CA ALA A 23 -11.08 14.51 0.91
C ALA A 23 -11.71 15.64 0.06
N PHE A 24 -11.34 15.74 -1.22
CA PHE A 24 -11.96 16.66 -2.18
C PHE A 24 -13.27 16.15 -2.80
N GLY A 25 -13.81 15.01 -2.33
CA GLY A 25 -15.09 14.48 -2.78
C GLY A 25 -15.00 13.59 -4.02
N LEU A 26 -13.80 13.18 -4.43
CA LEU A 26 -13.64 12.09 -5.40
C LEU A 26 -13.99 10.78 -4.68
N ASN A 27 -15.28 10.44 -4.68
CA ASN A 27 -15.79 9.17 -4.22
C ASN A 27 -15.31 8.08 -5.18
N PHE A 28 -14.19 7.44 -4.83
CA PHE A 28 -13.88 6.13 -5.38
C PHE A 28 -14.99 5.21 -4.88
N ALA A 29 -15.83 4.70 -5.79
CA ALA A 29 -16.87 3.73 -5.44
C ALA A 29 -16.25 2.65 -4.55
N GLU A 30 -16.85 2.36 -3.39
CA GLU A 30 -16.31 1.41 -2.41
C GLU A 30 -15.98 0.04 -3.05
N ASP A 31 -16.77 -0.35 -4.06
CA ASP A 31 -16.52 -1.53 -4.89
C ASP A 31 -15.14 -1.51 -5.57
N LYS A 32 -14.73 -0.34 -6.08
CA LYS A 32 -13.44 -0.17 -6.74
C LYS A 32 -12.29 -0.05 -5.74
N TYR A 33 -12.55 0.47 -4.54
CA TYR A 33 -11.56 0.50 -3.47
C TYR A 33 -11.15 -0.92 -3.06
N ASN A 34 -12.12 -1.79 -2.79
CA ASN A 34 -11.85 -3.20 -2.44
C ASN A 34 -11.13 -3.94 -3.57
N GLU A 35 -11.51 -3.71 -4.83
CA GLU A 35 -10.86 -4.33 -5.98
C GLU A 35 -9.38 -3.93 -6.10
N VAL A 36 -9.08 -2.64 -5.93
CA VAL A 36 -7.70 -2.13 -5.97
C VAL A 36 -6.88 -2.64 -4.78
N VAL A 37 -7.44 -2.61 -3.57
CA VAL A 37 -6.76 -3.09 -2.36
C VAL A 37 -6.48 -4.59 -2.46
N ASN A 38 -7.45 -5.39 -2.93
CA ASN A 38 -7.27 -6.82 -3.14
C ASN A 38 -6.25 -7.12 -4.25
N ALA A 39 -6.23 -6.35 -5.34
CA ALA A 39 -5.24 -6.51 -6.40
C ALA A 39 -3.81 -6.25 -5.87
N VAL A 40 -3.64 -5.17 -5.09
CA VAL A 40 -2.36 -4.84 -4.46
C VAL A 40 -1.93 -5.90 -3.45
N LEU A 41 -2.84 -6.33 -2.57
CA LEU A 41 -2.61 -7.44 -1.63
C LEU A 41 -2.21 -8.72 -2.34
N THR A 42 -2.88 -9.06 -3.45
CA THR A 42 -2.53 -10.24 -4.26
C THR A 42 -1.12 -10.15 -4.79
N VAL A 43 -0.71 -8.99 -5.33
CA VAL A 43 0.67 -8.76 -5.77
C VAL A 43 1.67 -8.86 -4.62
N LEU A 44 1.35 -8.30 -3.45
CA LEU A 44 2.19 -8.37 -2.26
C LEU A 44 2.33 -9.81 -1.72
N VAL A 45 1.28 -10.62 -1.81
CA VAL A 45 1.28 -12.04 -1.45
C VAL A 45 2.11 -12.85 -2.46
N LEU A 46 1.96 -12.60 -3.75
CA LEU A 46 2.78 -13.24 -4.79
C LEU A 46 4.26 -12.85 -4.69
N ALA A 47 4.54 -11.59 -4.35
CA ALA A 47 5.89 -11.08 -4.13
C ALA A 47 6.52 -11.59 -2.81
N GLY A 48 5.79 -12.37 -2.00
CA GLY A 48 6.28 -12.87 -0.72
C GLY A 48 6.18 -11.85 0.43
N VAL A 49 5.83 -10.59 0.19
CA VAL A 49 5.91 -9.54 1.22
C VAL A 49 4.96 -9.82 2.40
N VAL A 50 3.76 -10.35 2.11
CA VAL A 50 2.74 -10.63 3.14
C VAL A 50 2.90 -12.01 3.77
N ASN A 51 3.39 -13.00 3.03
CA ASN A 51 3.40 -14.41 3.42
C ASN A 51 4.81 -15.01 3.56
N ASN A 52 5.91 -14.26 3.39
CA ASN A 52 7.27 -14.78 3.50
C ASN A 52 7.59 -15.21 4.95
N PRO A 53 7.65 -16.53 5.23
CA PRO A 53 7.90 -17.04 6.57
C PRO A 53 9.40 -17.05 6.91
N THR A 54 10.27 -16.71 5.94
CA THR A 54 11.72 -16.98 6.00
C THR A 54 12.56 -15.85 6.61
N SER A 55 12.01 -14.65 6.86
CA SER A 55 12.78 -13.53 7.47
C SER A 55 11.95 -12.47 8.23
N GLY A 56 10.68 -12.72 8.57
CA GLY A 56 9.85 -11.72 9.23
C GLY A 56 9.71 -11.97 10.73
N THR A 57 10.24 -11.06 11.56
CA THR A 57 9.53 -10.75 12.81
C THR A 57 8.20 -10.12 12.41
N GLY A 58 7.19 -10.95 12.14
CA GLY A 58 5.81 -10.51 11.98
C GLY A 58 5.38 -9.68 13.20
N PHE A 59 4.27 -8.95 13.09
CA PHE A 59 3.73 -8.13 14.19
C PHE A 59 3.71 -8.94 15.49
N LYS A 60 4.72 -8.72 16.33
CA LYS A 60 4.83 -9.33 17.64
C LYS A 60 3.91 -8.51 18.53
N ASP A 61 2.70 -9.02 18.71
CA ASP A 61 1.91 -8.64 19.88
C ASP A 61 2.75 -9.01 21.10
N LYS A 62 3.09 -7.98 21.87
CA LYS A 62 3.67 -8.14 23.20
C LYS A 62 2.63 -7.66 24.20
#